data_AF-A0A1V6GSK8-F1
#
_entry.id   AF-A0A1V6GSK8-F1
#
_cell.length_a   1.000
_cell.length_b   1.000
_cell.length_c   1.000
_cell.angle_alpha   90.00
_cell.angle_beta   90.00
_cell.angle_gamma   90.00
#
_symmetry.space_group_name_H-M   'P 1'
#
loop_
_entity.id
_entity.type
_entity.pdbx_description
1 polymer ?
#
loop_
_entity_poly.entity_id
_entity_poly.type
_entity_poly.pdbx_seq_one_letter_code
_entity_poly.pdbx_strand_id
1 'polypeptide(L)'
;MAQGQSYLKPIPGYVIQRILTPPIYKSEVVPGSTPVVSFGNPEDACVATVSINPSYREFQNRAHLMLSENERRLETCSSLGLQRYDDVGEEQARRIALKCYSYFQANGNPYMRWFGKLEQTMKGIGVSYLNSTACHLDLVQWATYPIWSELSISSKRSYIEADTDFFMKQIQSKRWKAILLNGSSVVSLFSSVLGLRLSPCGVLEVGWQPTKVYQGNLSNGTPVIGWSTNLQSSFGVRSELLSELSSLLHEIVEKSSHSS
;
A
#
# COMPACT_ATOMS: atom_id res chain seq x y z
N MET A 1 0.67 9.16 38.53
CA MET A 1 1.31 8.22 37.59
C MET A 1 1.23 8.84 36.21
N ALA A 2 2.38 9.05 35.56
CA ALA A 2 2.50 9.88 34.36
C ALA A 2 1.68 9.31 33.19
N GLN A 3 0.80 10.13 32.62
CA GLN A 3 0.21 9.89 31.32
C GLN A 3 1.32 10.02 30.29
N GLY A 4 1.74 8.90 29.71
CA GLY A 4 2.70 8.90 28.61
C GLY A 4 2.08 9.56 27.39
N GLN A 5 2.49 10.78 27.08
CA GLN A 5 2.33 11.34 25.75
C GLN A 5 3.08 10.42 24.78
N SER A 6 2.33 9.64 24.00
CA SER A 6 2.86 8.99 22.81
C SER A 6 3.29 10.10 21.85
N TYR A 7 4.59 10.43 21.86
CA TYR A 7 5.16 11.31 20.86
C TYR A 7 5.04 10.58 19.52
N LEU A 8 4.08 11.00 18.69
CA LEU A 8 4.03 10.57 17.30
C LEU A 8 5.40 10.86 16.69
N LYS A 9 6.03 9.83 16.12
CA LYS A 9 7.29 9.99 15.40
C LYS A 9 7.10 11.10 14.33
N PRO A 10 8.10 11.96 14.14
CA PRO A 10 8.00 13.02 13.14
C PRO A 10 7.81 12.41 11.75
N ILE A 11 6.93 13.01 10.94
CA ILE A 11 6.75 12.60 9.54
C ILE A 11 8.09 12.83 8.81
N PRO A 12 8.65 11.82 8.14
CA PRO A 12 9.92 11.98 7.43
C PRO A 12 9.84 13.05 6.33
N GLY A 13 10.90 13.83 6.14
CA GLY A 13 10.91 14.94 5.18
C GLY A 13 10.64 14.51 3.73
N TYR A 14 11.07 13.30 3.34
CA TYR A 14 10.80 12.77 1.99
C TYR A 14 9.32 12.47 1.74
N VAL A 15 8.54 12.18 2.80
CA VAL A 15 7.08 12.01 2.71
C VAL A 15 6.41 13.36 2.44
N ILE A 16 6.80 14.40 3.19
CA ILE A 16 6.31 15.76 2.98
C ILE A 16 6.66 16.24 1.57
N GLN A 17 7.91 16.03 1.14
CA GLN A 17 8.36 16.39 -0.20
C GLN A 17 7.53 15.69 -1.29
N ARG A 18 7.23 14.39 -1.12
CA ARG A 18 6.39 13.68 -2.09
C ARG A 18 4.99 14.25 -2.17
N ILE A 19 4.39 14.60 -1.04
CA ILE A 19 3.07 15.22 -1.01
C ILE A 19 3.13 16.59 -1.70
N LEU A 20 4.11 17.43 -1.40
CA LEU A 20 4.26 18.73 -2.08
C LEU A 20 4.53 18.62 -3.60
N THR A 21 4.83 17.43 -4.11
CA THR A 21 5.04 17.20 -5.55
C THR A 21 3.70 16.92 -6.26
N PRO A 22 3.28 17.78 -7.21
CA PRO A 22 2.03 17.57 -7.96
C PRO A 22 2.11 16.35 -8.90
N PRO A 23 0.96 15.82 -9.37
CA PRO A 23 0.96 14.71 -10.32
C PRO A 23 1.45 15.18 -11.70
N ILE A 24 2.14 14.29 -12.43
CA ILE A 24 2.60 14.56 -13.80
C ILE A 24 1.41 14.85 -14.74
N TYR A 25 0.34 14.03 -14.68
CA TYR A 25 -0.84 14.18 -15.53
C TYR A 25 -2.09 14.48 -14.70
N LYS A 26 -2.32 15.76 -14.40
CA LYS A 26 -3.48 16.19 -13.60
C LYS A 26 -4.83 15.67 -14.11
N SER A 27 -4.98 15.55 -15.44
CA SER A 27 -6.21 15.07 -16.08
C SER A 27 -6.47 13.57 -15.88
N GLU A 28 -5.46 12.82 -15.45
CA GLU A 28 -5.56 11.36 -15.23
C GLU A 28 -5.64 11.01 -13.74
N VAL A 29 -5.65 12.01 -12.85
CA VAL A 29 -5.83 11.83 -11.40
C VAL A 29 -7.30 12.05 -11.04
N VAL A 30 -7.79 11.31 -10.05
CA VAL A 30 -9.14 11.53 -9.51
C VAL A 30 -9.28 12.99 -9.07
N PRO A 31 -10.22 13.77 -9.65
CA PRO A 31 -10.35 15.19 -9.35
C PRO A 31 -10.56 15.45 -7.85
N GLY A 32 -9.77 16.36 -7.29
CA GLY A 32 -9.83 16.74 -5.87
C GLY A 32 -9.22 15.74 -4.89
N SER A 33 -8.65 14.63 -5.37
CA SER A 33 -7.89 13.69 -4.53
C SER A 33 -6.52 14.26 -4.11
N THR A 34 -5.89 13.59 -3.16
CA THR A 34 -4.53 13.85 -2.67
C THR A 34 -3.69 12.58 -2.85
N PRO A 35 -2.34 12.65 -2.82
CA PRO A 35 -1.54 11.45 -2.93
C PRO A 35 -1.64 10.64 -1.63
N VAL A 36 -1.65 9.32 -1.77
CA VAL A 36 -1.74 8.38 -0.67
C VAL A 36 -0.36 7.79 -0.43
N VAL A 37 0.40 8.39 0.49
CA VAL A 37 1.79 7.97 0.76
C VAL A 37 1.90 6.62 1.48
N SER A 38 0.82 6.19 2.14
CA SER A 38 0.64 4.87 2.72
C SER A 38 -0.81 4.68 3.16
N PHE A 39 -1.20 3.44 3.46
CA PHE A 39 -2.35 3.15 4.30
C PHE A 39 -1.84 2.54 5.61
N GLY A 40 -2.07 3.24 6.73
CA GLY A 40 -1.44 2.92 8.01
C GLY A 40 -0.05 3.54 8.14
N ASN A 41 0.47 3.59 9.37
CA ASN A 41 1.75 4.23 9.67
C ASN A 41 2.93 3.29 9.33
N PRO A 42 3.76 3.62 8.31
CA PRO A 42 4.92 2.81 7.98
C PRO A 42 5.94 2.79 9.11
N GLU A 43 5.99 3.79 9.99
CA GLU A 43 6.98 3.86 11.07
C GLU A 43 6.73 2.87 12.22
N ASP A 44 5.48 2.44 12.38
CA ASP A 44 5.06 1.48 13.42
C ASP A 44 4.98 0.05 12.88
N ALA A 45 4.69 -0.09 11.58
CA ALA A 45 4.53 -1.40 10.93
C ALA A 45 5.85 -2.17 10.83
N CYS A 46 5.84 -3.49 11.01
CA CYS A 46 6.99 -4.35 10.71
C CYS A 46 6.83 -5.10 9.38
N VAL A 47 5.61 -5.17 8.84
CA VAL A 47 5.30 -5.76 7.53
C VAL A 47 4.65 -4.71 6.63
N ALA A 48 5.01 -4.71 5.36
CA ALA A 48 4.33 -3.92 4.35
C ALA A 48 3.71 -4.85 3.30
N THR A 49 2.46 -4.58 2.93
CA THR A 49 1.90 -5.12 1.69
C THR A 49 2.03 -4.07 0.59
N VAL A 50 2.18 -4.50 -0.67
CA VAL A 50 2.38 -3.59 -1.80
C VAL A 50 1.27 -3.78 -2.84
N SER A 51 0.79 -2.66 -3.40
CA SER A 51 0.02 -2.67 -4.65
C SER A 51 0.57 -1.64 -5.65
N ILE A 52 -0.16 -1.44 -6.75
CA ILE A 52 0.29 -0.54 -7.83
C ILE A 52 -0.06 0.89 -7.48
N ASN A 53 -1.34 1.19 -7.23
CA ASN A 53 -1.81 2.54 -6.96
C ASN A 53 -3.16 2.53 -6.20
N PRO A 54 -3.50 3.64 -5.53
CA PRO A 54 -4.77 3.77 -4.83
C PRO A 54 -5.97 3.66 -5.77
N SER A 55 -7.05 3.07 -5.29
CA SER A 55 -8.32 3.05 -6.03
C SER A 55 -8.98 4.43 -6.00
N TYR A 56 -9.67 4.81 -7.08
CA TYR A 56 -10.59 5.96 -7.05
C TYR A 56 -11.62 5.86 -5.92
N ARG A 57 -11.94 4.63 -5.50
CA ARG A 57 -12.88 4.37 -4.41
C ARG A 57 -12.43 4.89 -3.06
N GLU A 58 -11.14 5.15 -2.87
CA GLU A 58 -10.64 5.78 -1.64
C GLU A 58 -11.14 7.22 -1.46
N PHE A 59 -11.49 7.86 -2.58
CA PHE A 59 -11.95 9.25 -2.62
C PHE A 59 -13.40 9.40 -3.06
N GLN A 60 -13.92 8.45 -3.85
CA GLN A 60 -15.23 8.53 -4.47
C GLN A 60 -16.09 7.29 -4.20
N ASN A 61 -17.41 7.47 -4.22
CA ASN A 61 -18.35 6.36 -4.24
C ASN A 61 -18.53 5.78 -5.66
N ARG A 62 -19.45 4.82 -5.82
CA ARG A 62 -19.71 4.17 -7.13
C ARG A 62 -20.35 5.10 -8.17
N ALA A 63 -20.94 6.20 -7.73
CA ALA A 63 -21.51 7.24 -8.59
C ALA A 63 -20.49 8.35 -8.90
N HIS A 64 -19.20 8.13 -8.61
CA HIS A 64 -18.11 9.10 -8.79
C HIS A 64 -18.26 10.41 -7.99
N LEU A 65 -19.08 10.39 -6.93
CA LEU A 65 -19.18 11.50 -6.00
C LEU A 65 -18.14 11.37 -4.90
N MET A 66 -17.54 12.49 -4.50
CA MET A 66 -16.53 12.53 -3.43
C MET A 66 -17.12 12.07 -2.09
N LEU A 67 -16.37 11.24 -1.37
CA LEU A 67 -16.69 10.83 -0.02
C LEU A 67 -16.48 12.03 0.93
N SER A 68 -17.50 12.35 1.71
CA SER A 68 -17.51 13.48 2.64
C SER A 68 -17.72 13.02 4.08
N GLU A 69 -17.37 13.89 5.04
CA GLU A 69 -17.65 13.70 6.47
C GLU A 69 -17.26 12.30 6.97
N ASN A 70 -18.22 11.54 7.50
CA ASN A 70 -17.99 10.22 8.08
C ASN A 70 -17.67 9.14 7.04
N GLU A 71 -17.96 9.37 5.75
CA GLU A 71 -17.60 8.44 4.67
C GLU A 71 -16.16 8.66 4.18
N ARG A 72 -15.56 9.83 4.46
CA ARG A 72 -14.24 10.20 3.97
C ARG A 72 -13.15 9.33 4.58
N ARG A 73 -12.33 8.71 3.72
CA ARG A 73 -11.20 7.86 4.15
C ARG A 73 -9.88 8.61 4.20
N LEU A 74 -9.67 9.52 3.25
CA LEU A 74 -8.42 10.27 3.06
C LEU A 74 -8.71 11.76 2.87
N GLU A 75 -7.71 12.61 3.07
CA GLU A 75 -7.89 14.05 2.84
C GLU A 75 -8.11 14.34 1.34
N THR A 76 -8.96 15.31 1.06
CA THR A 76 -9.29 15.82 -0.28
C THR A 76 -8.96 17.30 -0.34
N CYS A 77 -8.90 17.87 -1.54
CA CYS A 77 -8.77 19.34 -1.66
C CYS A 77 -9.87 20.05 -0.85
N SER A 78 -11.11 19.58 -0.94
CA SER A 78 -12.25 20.16 -0.22
C SER A 78 -12.12 20.07 1.31
N SER A 79 -11.64 18.96 1.87
CA SER A 79 -11.46 18.81 3.32
C SER A 79 -10.26 19.59 3.88
N LEU A 80 -9.33 19.95 3.00
CA LEU A 80 -8.20 20.82 3.30
C LEU A 80 -8.53 22.31 3.09
N GLY A 81 -9.73 22.63 2.60
CA GLY A 81 -10.14 24.00 2.26
C GLY A 81 -9.46 24.55 1.00
N LEU A 82 -8.98 23.68 0.12
CA LEU A 82 -8.27 24.02 -1.11
C LEU A 82 -9.19 23.93 -2.33
N GLN A 83 -9.00 24.85 -3.28
CA GLN A 83 -9.68 24.81 -4.58
C GLN A 83 -9.00 23.82 -5.53
N ARG A 84 -7.68 23.71 -5.45
CA ARG A 84 -6.86 22.82 -6.27
C ARG A 84 -5.68 22.28 -5.47
N TYR A 85 -5.16 21.14 -5.91
CA TYR A 85 -4.02 20.49 -5.27
C TYR A 85 -2.74 21.34 -5.31
N ASP A 86 -2.58 22.17 -6.35
CA ASP A 86 -1.43 23.07 -6.49
C ASP A 86 -1.25 24.05 -5.32
N ASP A 87 -2.31 24.26 -4.53
CA ASP A 87 -2.30 25.17 -3.37
C ASP A 87 -1.89 24.46 -2.06
N VAL A 88 -1.48 23.18 -2.10
CA VAL A 88 -1.04 22.42 -0.92
C VAL A 88 0.26 23.02 -0.37
N GLY A 89 0.20 23.52 0.87
CA GLY A 89 1.36 23.92 1.66
C GLY A 89 1.81 22.82 2.64
N GLU A 90 2.85 23.13 3.43
CA GLU A 90 3.43 22.18 4.38
C GLU A 90 2.42 21.69 5.43
N GLU A 91 1.56 22.57 5.93
CA GLU A 91 0.53 22.21 6.91
C GLU A 91 -0.48 21.21 6.32
N GLN A 92 -0.96 21.47 5.09
CA GLN A 92 -1.83 20.53 4.39
C GLN A 92 -1.10 19.21 4.09
N ALA A 93 0.17 19.26 3.73
CA ALA A 93 0.98 18.06 3.49
C ALA A 93 1.11 17.20 4.75
N ARG A 94 1.32 17.81 5.92
CA ARG A 94 1.32 17.10 7.21
C ARG A 94 -0.04 16.46 7.50
N ARG A 95 -1.14 17.17 7.26
CA ARG A 95 -2.50 16.62 7.41
C ARG A 95 -2.75 15.42 6.49
N ILE A 96 -2.34 15.50 5.21
CA ILE A 96 -2.44 14.39 4.25
C ILE A 96 -1.67 13.16 4.79
N ALA A 97 -0.41 13.35 5.21
CA ALA A 97 0.41 12.27 5.75
C ALA A 97 -0.20 11.65 7.02
N LEU A 98 -0.63 12.48 7.98
CA LEU A 98 -1.28 12.00 9.21
C LEU A 98 -2.56 11.21 8.91
N LYS A 99 -3.36 11.67 7.94
CA LYS A 99 -4.57 10.93 7.56
C LYS A 99 -4.23 9.57 6.94
N CYS A 100 -3.23 9.51 6.06
CA CYS A 100 -2.69 8.25 5.53
C CYS A 100 -2.21 7.29 6.64
N TYR A 101 -1.46 7.81 7.63
CA TYR A 101 -0.93 7.02 8.74
C TYR A 101 -2.04 6.49 9.66
N SER A 102 -3.10 7.27 9.84
CA SER A 102 -4.27 6.90 10.64
C SER A 102 -5.32 6.06 9.90
N TYR A 103 -5.09 5.67 8.63
CA TYR A 103 -6.13 5.08 7.76
C TYR A 103 -6.85 3.86 8.37
N PHE A 104 -6.14 2.99 9.07
CA PHE A 104 -6.70 1.79 9.71
C PHE A 104 -7.16 1.99 11.16
N GLN A 105 -7.04 3.20 11.71
CA GLN A 105 -7.55 3.52 13.03
C GLN A 105 -9.08 3.58 13.05
N ALA A 106 -9.69 3.55 14.24
CA ALA A 106 -11.13 3.44 14.42
C ALA A 106 -11.95 4.53 13.69
N ASN A 107 -11.37 5.72 13.51
CA ASN A 107 -11.97 6.86 12.80
C ASN A 107 -11.46 7.06 11.36
N GLY A 108 -10.70 6.09 10.82
CA GLY A 108 -10.13 6.14 9.48
C GLY A 108 -11.08 5.73 8.36
N ASN A 109 -12.19 5.04 8.70
CA ASN A 109 -13.12 4.42 7.75
C ASN A 109 -12.41 3.59 6.64
N PRO A 110 -11.50 2.67 6.99
CA PRO A 110 -10.72 1.94 6.01
C PRO A 110 -11.61 1.12 5.07
N TYR A 111 -11.20 0.93 3.82
CA TYR A 111 -11.93 0.14 2.84
C TYR A 111 -11.79 -1.37 3.10
N MET A 112 -12.27 -1.85 4.25
CA MET A 112 -12.08 -3.21 4.73
C MET A 112 -12.69 -4.28 3.82
N ARG A 113 -13.68 -3.91 2.98
CA ARG A 113 -14.17 -4.81 1.94
C ARG A 113 -13.07 -5.21 0.95
N TRP A 114 -12.10 -4.31 0.70
CA TRP A 114 -10.93 -4.60 -0.13
C TRP A 114 -9.79 -5.19 0.72
N PHE A 115 -9.45 -4.56 1.84
CA PHE A 115 -8.31 -4.99 2.69
C PHE A 115 -8.55 -6.29 3.46
N GLY A 116 -9.79 -6.71 3.68
CA GLY A 116 -10.15 -7.80 4.60
C GLY A 116 -9.52 -9.15 4.28
N LYS A 117 -9.34 -9.49 2.99
CA LYS A 117 -8.69 -10.74 2.59
C LYS A 117 -7.18 -10.73 2.86
N LEU A 118 -6.52 -9.59 2.66
CA LEU A 118 -5.13 -9.40 3.03
C LEU A 118 -4.96 -9.43 4.56
N GLU A 119 -5.84 -8.73 5.28
CA GLU A 119 -5.87 -8.75 6.75
C GLU A 119 -6.00 -10.17 7.29
N GLN A 120 -6.93 -10.97 6.75
CA GLN A 120 -7.10 -12.37 7.14
C GLN A 120 -5.83 -13.20 6.90
N THR A 121 -5.17 -13.01 5.76
CA THR A 121 -3.93 -13.72 5.41
C THR A 121 -2.78 -13.35 6.33
N MET A 122 -2.63 -12.06 6.66
CA MET A 122 -1.56 -11.55 7.51
C MET A 122 -1.72 -11.91 8.99
N LYS A 123 -2.96 -12.06 9.48
CA LYS A 123 -3.20 -12.45 10.87
C LYS A 123 -2.52 -13.76 11.24
N GLY A 124 -2.44 -14.73 10.32
CA GLY A 124 -1.75 -16.00 10.60
C GLY A 124 -0.23 -15.90 10.68
N ILE A 125 0.38 -14.76 10.30
CA ILE A 125 1.80 -14.46 10.59
C ILE A 125 1.97 -13.49 11.77
N GLY A 126 0.90 -13.26 12.53
CA GLY A 126 0.91 -12.43 13.74
C GLY A 126 0.94 -10.92 13.49
N VAL A 127 0.59 -10.45 12.27
CA VAL A 127 0.54 -9.02 11.94
C VAL A 127 -0.84 -8.60 11.44
N SER A 128 -1.16 -7.31 11.54
CA SER A 128 -2.47 -6.76 11.22
C SER A 128 -2.36 -5.28 10.87
N TYR A 129 -3.20 -4.84 9.94
CA TYR A 129 -3.38 -3.42 9.66
C TYR A 129 -3.98 -2.69 10.88
N LEU A 130 -4.92 -3.34 11.56
CA LEU A 130 -5.75 -2.73 12.61
C LEU A 130 -4.99 -2.53 13.92
N ASN A 131 -3.90 -3.26 14.14
CA ASN A 131 -3.00 -3.07 15.29
C ASN A 131 -1.69 -2.36 14.92
N SER A 132 -1.62 -1.76 13.72
CA SER A 132 -0.48 -1.01 13.20
C SER A 132 0.82 -1.81 12.99
N THR A 133 0.80 -3.14 13.09
CA THR A 133 1.99 -3.98 12.78
C THR A 133 2.15 -4.23 11.28
N ALA A 134 1.13 -3.95 10.47
CA ALA A 134 1.20 -3.92 9.02
C ALA A 134 0.73 -2.58 8.45
N CYS A 135 1.30 -2.19 7.32
CA CYS A 135 0.84 -1.07 6.50
C CYS A 135 0.72 -1.51 5.04
N HIS A 136 0.03 -0.70 4.23
CA HIS A 136 -0.03 -0.88 2.78
C HIS A 136 0.70 0.26 2.09
N LEU A 137 1.52 -0.08 1.09
CA LEU A 137 2.25 0.86 0.27
C LEU A 137 1.86 0.67 -1.19
N ASP A 138 1.85 1.76 -1.94
CA ASP A 138 1.65 1.71 -3.38
C ASP A 138 2.91 2.16 -4.11
N LEU A 139 3.15 1.59 -5.29
CA LEU A 139 4.26 2.00 -6.16
C LEU A 139 4.03 3.41 -6.71
N VAL A 140 2.76 3.78 -6.96
CA VAL A 140 2.32 5.08 -7.43
C VAL A 140 1.32 5.65 -6.44
N GLN A 141 1.55 6.88 -5.97
CA GLN A 141 0.78 7.46 -4.84
C GLN A 141 -0.52 8.13 -5.26
N TRP A 142 -0.88 8.09 -6.55
CA TRP A 142 -2.07 8.78 -7.07
C TRP A 142 -3.19 7.80 -7.44
N ALA A 143 -4.40 8.09 -6.96
CA ALA A 143 -5.61 7.48 -7.51
C ALA A 143 -5.88 8.06 -8.90
N THR A 144 -6.11 7.20 -9.89
CA THR A 144 -6.24 7.61 -11.29
C THR A 144 -7.68 7.51 -11.79
N TYR A 145 -8.02 8.41 -12.72
CA TYR A 145 -9.24 8.38 -13.51
C TYR A 145 -8.91 8.80 -14.96
N PRO A 146 -8.95 7.89 -15.96
CA PRO A 146 -9.46 6.53 -15.89
C PRO A 146 -8.62 5.61 -14.98
N ILE A 147 -9.19 4.45 -14.61
CA ILE A 147 -8.52 3.53 -13.67
C ILE A 147 -7.19 3.04 -14.25
N TRP A 148 -6.25 2.66 -13.38
CA TRP A 148 -4.88 2.33 -13.77
C TRP A 148 -4.77 1.40 -14.99
N SER A 149 -5.58 0.34 -15.06
CA SER A 149 -5.56 -0.60 -16.19
C SER A 149 -5.83 0.06 -17.53
N GLU A 150 -6.61 1.14 -17.57
CA GLU A 150 -7.04 1.86 -18.77
C GLU A 150 -6.08 2.98 -19.18
N LEU A 151 -5.11 3.35 -18.34
CA LEU A 151 -4.10 4.33 -18.69
C LEU A 151 -3.20 3.83 -19.83
N SER A 152 -2.70 4.78 -20.63
CA SER A 152 -1.72 4.51 -21.66
C SER A 152 -0.42 3.94 -21.06
N ILE A 153 0.35 3.18 -21.86
CA ILE A 153 1.64 2.63 -21.42
C ILE A 153 2.61 3.76 -21.06
N SER A 154 2.62 4.85 -21.83
CA SER A 154 3.43 6.04 -21.53
C SER A 154 3.02 6.68 -20.22
N SER A 155 1.70 6.86 -19.98
CA SER A 155 1.21 7.44 -18.73
C SER A 155 1.64 6.61 -17.52
N LYS A 156 1.46 5.28 -17.60
CA LYS A 156 1.89 4.33 -16.55
C LYS A 156 3.38 4.46 -16.26
N ARG A 157 4.23 4.50 -17.29
CA ARG A 157 5.69 4.66 -17.14
C ARG A 157 6.03 5.96 -16.44
N SER A 158 5.48 7.09 -16.87
CA SER A 158 5.76 8.39 -16.24
C SER A 158 5.36 8.41 -14.76
N TYR A 159 4.20 7.84 -14.40
CA TYR A 159 3.79 7.74 -12.99
C TYR A 159 4.74 6.88 -12.16
N ILE A 160 5.14 5.72 -12.68
CA ILE A 160 6.12 4.85 -12.00
C ILE A 160 7.44 5.60 -11.82
N GLU A 161 7.95 6.24 -12.87
CA GLU A 161 9.20 7.00 -12.83
C GLU A 161 9.15 8.14 -11.80
N ALA A 162 8.04 8.88 -11.71
CA ALA A 162 7.87 9.94 -10.71
C ALA A 162 7.89 9.44 -9.26
N ASP A 163 7.34 8.25 -9.01
CA ASP A 163 7.10 7.77 -7.65
C ASP A 163 8.14 6.74 -7.17
N THR A 164 8.99 6.25 -8.07
CA THR A 164 10.02 5.25 -7.77
C THR A 164 10.96 5.73 -6.66
N ASP A 165 11.47 6.96 -6.74
CA ASP A 165 12.40 7.49 -5.73
C ASP A 165 11.77 7.56 -4.33
N PHE A 166 10.50 7.99 -4.26
CA PHE A 166 9.75 8.02 -3.01
C PHE A 166 9.53 6.60 -2.47
N PHE A 167 9.05 5.68 -3.31
CA PHE A 167 8.78 4.31 -2.93
C PHE A 167 10.05 3.61 -2.43
N MET A 168 11.17 3.78 -3.13
CA MET A 168 12.47 3.23 -2.74
C MET A 168 12.92 3.73 -1.37
N LYS A 169 12.83 5.04 -1.12
CA LYS A 169 13.11 5.61 0.20
C LYS A 169 12.21 5.01 1.28
N GLN A 170 10.92 4.84 0.99
CA GLN A 170 9.94 4.29 1.93
C GLN A 170 10.24 2.83 2.31
N ILE A 171 10.59 1.98 1.36
CA ILE A 171 10.89 0.55 1.64
C ILE A 171 12.30 0.34 2.21
N GLN A 172 13.23 1.28 2.00
CA GLN A 172 14.61 1.19 2.51
C GLN A 172 14.81 1.95 3.83
N SER A 173 13.83 2.75 4.29
CA SER A 173 13.93 3.55 5.51
C SER A 173 14.22 2.74 6.77
N LYS A 174 13.87 1.44 6.74
CA LYS A 174 14.15 0.47 7.79
C LYS A 174 14.24 -0.94 7.24
N ARG A 175 14.63 -1.88 8.11
CA ARG A 175 14.54 -3.31 7.82
C ARG A 175 13.14 -3.82 8.19
N TRP A 176 12.36 -4.19 7.18
CA TRP A 176 11.06 -4.82 7.38
C TRP A 176 11.23 -6.29 7.75
N LYS A 177 10.28 -6.82 8.53
CA LYS A 177 10.13 -8.26 8.77
C LYS A 177 9.77 -8.98 7.47
N ALA A 178 8.92 -8.37 6.64
CA ALA A 178 8.65 -8.81 5.27
C ALA A 178 7.97 -7.71 4.44
N ILE A 179 8.14 -7.79 3.12
CA ILE A 179 7.34 -7.08 2.12
C ILE A 179 6.53 -8.10 1.33
N LEU A 180 5.21 -7.92 1.26
CA LEU A 180 4.26 -8.86 0.68
C LEU A 180 3.65 -8.28 -0.62
N LEU A 181 3.77 -9.01 -1.73
CA LEU A 181 3.30 -8.58 -3.05
C LEU A 181 2.06 -9.38 -3.47
N ASN A 182 0.94 -8.70 -3.66
CA ASN A 182 -0.34 -9.36 -3.91
C ASN A 182 -0.77 -9.30 -5.39
N GLY A 183 -0.51 -10.39 -6.11
CA GLY A 183 -0.91 -10.56 -7.50
C GLY A 183 0.27 -10.44 -8.47
N SER A 184 0.15 -11.14 -9.61
CA SER A 184 1.22 -11.24 -10.62
C SER A 184 1.65 -9.89 -11.19
N SER A 185 0.72 -8.96 -11.42
CA SER A 185 1.05 -7.61 -11.92
C SER A 185 1.89 -6.82 -10.92
N VAL A 186 1.61 -6.95 -9.61
CA VAL A 186 2.40 -6.31 -8.55
C VAL A 186 3.79 -6.94 -8.48
N VAL A 187 3.86 -8.28 -8.48
CA VAL A 187 5.13 -9.03 -8.49
C VAL A 187 6.02 -8.60 -9.66
N SER A 188 5.46 -8.58 -10.87
CA SER A 188 6.19 -8.22 -12.08
C SER A 188 6.66 -6.77 -12.05
N LEU A 189 5.77 -5.84 -11.66
CA LEU A 189 6.10 -4.42 -11.65
C LEU A 189 7.12 -4.09 -10.57
N PHE A 190 6.93 -4.58 -9.34
CA PHE A 190 7.88 -4.40 -8.24
C PHE A 190 9.27 -4.94 -8.62
N SER A 191 9.34 -6.15 -9.18
CA SER A 191 10.61 -6.75 -9.64
C SER A 191 11.29 -5.87 -10.70
N SER A 192 10.52 -5.33 -11.64
CA SER A 192 11.04 -4.44 -12.68
C SER A 192 11.54 -3.11 -12.14
N VAL A 193 10.78 -2.47 -11.23
CA VAL A 193 11.13 -1.16 -10.65
C VAL A 193 12.39 -1.27 -9.79
N LEU A 194 12.51 -2.35 -9.02
CA LEU A 194 13.65 -2.54 -8.12
C LEU A 194 14.85 -3.22 -8.77
N GLY A 195 14.72 -3.71 -10.01
CA GLY A 195 15.70 -4.62 -10.60
C GLY A 195 15.91 -5.89 -9.77
N LEU A 196 14.88 -6.32 -9.02
CA LEU A 196 14.95 -7.46 -8.11
C LEU A 196 14.45 -8.73 -8.78
N ARG A 197 15.25 -9.79 -8.75
CA ARG A 197 14.81 -11.12 -9.21
C ARG A 197 14.13 -11.88 -8.08
N LEU A 198 12.82 -12.11 -8.22
CA LEU A 198 12.08 -13.02 -7.35
C LEU A 198 12.08 -14.44 -7.95
N SER A 199 12.44 -15.42 -7.14
CA SER A 199 12.51 -16.84 -7.55
C SER A 199 11.25 -17.58 -7.10
N PRO A 200 10.67 -18.47 -7.91
CA PRO A 200 9.58 -19.33 -7.46
C PRO A 200 10.01 -20.17 -6.25
N CYS A 201 9.18 -20.22 -5.22
CA CYS A 201 9.45 -20.97 -3.99
C CYS A 201 8.31 -21.92 -3.59
N GLY A 202 7.21 -21.93 -4.34
CA GLY A 202 6.09 -22.84 -4.11
C GLY A 202 4.93 -22.59 -5.06
N VAL A 203 3.99 -23.54 -5.08
CA VAL A 203 2.71 -23.42 -5.76
C VAL A 203 1.64 -23.93 -4.82
N LEU A 204 0.59 -23.15 -4.61
CA LEU A 204 -0.61 -23.57 -3.87
C LEU A 204 -1.65 -24.03 -4.89
N GLU A 205 -1.98 -25.32 -4.85
CA GLU A 205 -2.93 -25.98 -5.77
C GLU A 205 -4.39 -25.86 -5.27
N VAL A 206 -4.66 -24.90 -4.39
CA VAL A 206 -5.98 -24.64 -3.83
C VAL A 206 -6.64 -23.41 -4.45
N GLY A 207 -7.94 -23.53 -4.69
CA GLY A 207 -8.75 -22.52 -5.35
C GLY A 207 -9.07 -22.87 -6.80
N TRP A 208 -9.39 -21.86 -7.60
CA TRP A 208 -9.77 -22.05 -9.00
C TRP A 208 -8.57 -22.18 -9.95
N GLN A 209 -7.44 -21.56 -9.60
CA GLN A 209 -6.21 -21.63 -10.37
C GLN A 209 -5.02 -21.74 -9.42
N PRO A 210 -3.94 -22.43 -9.84
CA PRO A 210 -2.73 -22.57 -9.03
C PRO A 210 -2.13 -21.20 -8.70
N THR A 211 -1.82 -20.97 -7.43
CA THR A 211 -1.17 -19.74 -6.97
C THR A 211 0.33 -19.96 -6.86
N LYS A 212 1.09 -19.39 -7.78
CA LYS A 212 2.57 -19.40 -7.72
C LYS A 212 3.05 -18.42 -6.67
N VAL A 213 4.02 -18.85 -5.86
CA VAL A 213 4.63 -18.04 -4.80
C VAL A 213 6.10 -17.81 -5.14
N TYR A 214 6.56 -16.59 -4.90
CA TYR A 214 7.88 -16.10 -5.24
C TYR A 214 8.54 -15.48 -4.02
N GLN A 215 9.87 -15.62 -3.93
CA GLN A 215 10.67 -15.06 -2.85
C GLN A 215 11.93 -14.39 -3.39
N GLY A 216 12.36 -13.32 -2.72
CA GLY A 216 13.66 -12.70 -2.87
C GLY A 216 14.00 -11.87 -1.64
N ASN A 217 15.07 -11.09 -1.71
CA ASN A 217 15.46 -10.18 -0.63
C ASN A 217 15.84 -8.81 -1.21
N LEU A 218 15.47 -7.74 -0.51
CA LEU A 218 16.05 -6.43 -0.74
C LEU A 218 17.55 -6.44 -0.39
N SER A 219 18.29 -5.42 -0.85
CA SER A 219 19.72 -5.26 -0.55
C SER A 219 20.02 -5.17 0.95
N ASN A 220 19.08 -4.69 1.76
CA ASN A 220 19.19 -4.62 3.22
C ASN A 220 18.80 -5.95 3.92
N GLY A 221 18.56 -7.02 3.16
CA GLY A 221 18.18 -8.34 3.67
C GLY A 221 16.71 -8.50 4.04
N THR A 222 15.86 -7.51 3.80
CA THR A 222 14.41 -7.65 4.01
C THR A 222 13.83 -8.69 3.03
N PRO A 223 13.12 -9.72 3.52
CA PRO A 223 12.50 -10.70 2.65
C PRO A 223 11.32 -10.09 1.90
N VAL A 224 11.26 -10.38 0.61
CA VAL A 224 10.15 -10.01 -0.28
C VAL A 224 9.47 -11.29 -0.71
N ILE A 225 8.16 -11.39 -0.46
CA ILE A 225 7.36 -12.56 -0.77
C ILE A 225 6.17 -12.11 -1.62
N GLY A 226 5.98 -12.74 -2.77
CA GLY A 226 4.91 -12.39 -3.69
C GLY A 226 4.13 -13.61 -4.17
N TRP A 227 2.91 -13.41 -4.61
CA TRP A 227 2.10 -14.49 -5.17
C TRP A 227 1.30 -14.04 -6.40
N SER A 228 0.94 -14.98 -7.28
CA SER A 228 0.32 -14.67 -8.58
C SER A 228 -1.15 -14.25 -8.47
N THR A 229 -1.90 -14.81 -7.53
CA THR A 229 -3.35 -14.62 -7.41
C THR A 229 -3.68 -13.33 -6.67
N ASN A 230 -4.34 -12.38 -7.31
CA ASN A 230 -4.83 -11.19 -6.61
C ASN A 230 -5.97 -11.58 -5.65
N LEU A 231 -5.74 -11.48 -4.34
CA LEU A 231 -6.71 -11.98 -3.35
C LEU A 231 -8.03 -11.20 -3.40
N GLN A 232 -8.01 -9.91 -3.74
CA GLN A 232 -9.18 -9.02 -3.68
C GLN A 232 -10.14 -9.22 -4.85
N SER A 233 -9.60 -9.36 -6.07
CA SER A 233 -10.39 -9.38 -7.31
C SER A 233 -10.60 -10.77 -7.92
N SER A 234 -9.85 -11.79 -7.52
CA SER A 234 -9.98 -13.12 -8.13
C SER A 234 -11.26 -13.81 -7.67
N PHE A 235 -12.10 -14.20 -8.64
CA PHE A 235 -13.29 -15.02 -8.40
C PHE A 235 -12.88 -16.35 -7.77
N GLY A 236 -13.55 -16.75 -6.69
CA GLY A 236 -13.29 -18.04 -6.04
C GLY A 236 -12.04 -18.10 -5.15
N VAL A 237 -11.51 -16.97 -4.67
CA VAL A 237 -10.60 -16.96 -3.51
C VAL A 237 -11.37 -17.42 -2.28
N ARG A 238 -11.08 -18.63 -1.82
CA ARG A 238 -11.73 -19.27 -0.67
C ARG A 238 -10.87 -19.16 0.60
N SER A 239 -11.47 -19.46 1.74
CA SER A 239 -10.81 -19.56 3.05
C SER A 239 -9.58 -20.46 3.02
N GLU A 240 -9.64 -21.56 2.26
CA GLU A 240 -8.55 -22.55 2.20
C GLU A 240 -7.28 -21.92 1.59
N LEU A 241 -7.39 -21.21 0.47
CA LEU A 241 -6.25 -20.51 -0.15
C LEU A 241 -5.64 -19.47 0.79
N LEU A 242 -6.48 -18.72 1.51
CA LEU A 242 -5.99 -17.72 2.46
C LEU A 242 -5.23 -18.39 3.62
N SER A 243 -5.72 -19.54 4.10
CA SER A 243 -5.10 -20.30 5.19
C SER A 243 -3.77 -20.94 4.77
N GLU A 244 -3.71 -21.56 3.60
CA GLU A 244 -2.47 -22.16 3.09
C GLU A 244 -1.42 -21.10 2.79
N LEU A 245 -1.81 -19.99 2.15
CA LEU A 245 -0.91 -18.88 1.91
C LEU A 245 -0.39 -18.31 3.24
N SER A 246 -1.26 -18.15 4.24
CA SER A 246 -0.85 -17.66 5.56
C SER A 246 0.18 -18.58 6.24
N SER A 247 -0.02 -19.89 6.14
CA SER A 247 0.90 -20.90 6.70
C SER A 247 2.27 -20.85 6.01
N LEU A 248 2.27 -20.77 4.68
CA LEU A 248 3.50 -20.65 3.90
C LEU A 248 4.25 -19.33 4.22
N LEU A 249 3.52 -18.22 4.35
CA LEU A 249 4.13 -16.94 4.75
C LEU A 249 4.76 -17.04 6.14
N HIS A 250 4.12 -17.73 7.08
CA HIS A 250 4.66 -17.92 8.42
C HIS A 250 6.02 -18.62 8.37
N GLU A 251 6.10 -19.75 7.65
CA GLU A 251 7.34 -20.51 7.51
C GLU A 251 8.49 -19.71 6.88
N ILE A 252 8.19 -18.95 5.81
CA ILE A 252 9.22 -18.17 5.10
C ILE A 252 9.75 -17.05 6.01
N VAL A 253 8.86 -16.37 6.72
CA VAL A 253 9.21 -15.24 7.58
C VAL A 253 9.96 -15.68 8.85
N GLU A 254 9.58 -16.82 9.43
CA GLU A 254 10.30 -17.45 10.55
C GLU A 254 11.74 -17.84 10.16
N LYS A 255 11.91 -18.55 9.03
CA LYS A 255 13.24 -18.97 8.53
C LYS A 255 14.17 -17.79 8.27
N SER A 256 13.64 -16.69 7.76
CA SER A 256 14.39 -15.46 7.48
C SER A 256 14.86 -14.76 8.76
N SER A 257 14.13 -14.92 9.87
CA SER A 257 14.45 -14.32 11.17
C SER A 257 15.59 -15.05 11.90
N HIS A 258 15.80 -16.34 11.60
CA HIS A 258 16.86 -17.18 12.20
C HIS A 258 18.18 -17.20 11.40
N SER A 259 18.19 -16.62 10.19
CA SER A 259 19.36 -16.58 9.31
C SER A 259 20.10 -15.23 9.33
N SER A 260 19.72 -14.34 10.26
CA SER A 260 20.24 -12.98 10.40
C SER A 260 21.10 -12.81 11.65
#